data_AF-A0A224Y1A1-F1
#
_entry.id   AF-A0A224Y1A1-F1
#
_cell.length_a   1.000
_cell.length_b   1.000
_cell.length_c   1.000
_cell.angle_alpha   90.00
_cell.angle_beta   90.00
_cell.angle_gamma   90.00
#
_symmetry.space_group_name_H-M   'P 1'
#
loop_
_entity.id
_entity.type
_entity.pdbx_description
1 polymer ?
#
loop_
_entity_poly.entity_id
_entity_poly.type
_entity_poly.pdbx_seq_one_letter_code
_entity_poly.pdbx_strand_id
1 'polypeptide(L)'
;MKLAALMVLTMVYTTLSLVSASIFVPVETVENNGTLQCQFFNATISNGSIKLFEKPCISISCHANSGEVELDGCRPTMNPWLYSSGNYYPKCCSKNATRDTPTNSE
;
A
#
# COMPACT_ATOMS: atom_id res chain seq x y z
N MET A 1 -44.61 9.18 -6.82
CA MET A 1 -43.64 8.08 -6.62
C MET A 1 -42.23 8.67 -6.54
N LYS A 2 -41.64 8.81 -5.35
CA LYS A 2 -40.26 9.30 -5.14
C LYS A 2 -39.72 8.67 -3.85
N LEU A 3 -39.26 7.42 -3.93
CA LEU A 3 -38.69 6.70 -2.77
C LEU A 3 -37.53 5.76 -3.15
N ALA A 4 -37.04 5.78 -4.39
CA ALA A 4 -35.98 4.86 -4.84
C ALA A 4 -34.55 5.41 -4.65
N ALA A 5 -34.37 6.72 -4.44
CA ALA A 5 -33.03 7.33 -4.42
C ALA A 5 -32.27 7.14 -3.09
N LEU A 6 -32.95 6.74 -2.01
CA LEU A 6 -32.36 6.71 -0.67
C LEU A 6 -31.64 5.40 -0.33
N MET A 7 -31.89 4.30 -1.06
CA MET A 7 -31.19 3.04 -0.81
C MET A 7 -29.83 2.93 -1.50
N VAL A 8 -29.55 3.74 -2.52
CA VAL A 8 -28.26 3.69 -3.24
C VAL A 8 -27.16 4.39 -2.45
N LEU A 9 -27.51 5.44 -1.68
CA LEU A 9 -26.55 6.23 -0.90
C LEU A 9 -26.00 5.52 0.33
N THR A 10 -26.73 4.56 0.90
CA THR A 10 -26.25 3.80 2.07
C THR A 10 -25.26 2.70 1.70
N MET A 11 -25.30 2.19 0.46
CA MET A 11 -24.38 1.12 0.03
C MET A 11 -22.97 1.63 -0.30
N VAL A 12 -22.80 2.92 -0.63
CA VAL A 12 -21.49 3.51 -0.95
C VAL A 12 -20.68 3.80 0.32
N TYR A 13 -21.32 3.96 1.48
CA TYR A 13 -20.63 4.31 2.72
C TYR A 13 -20.04 3.12 3.49
N THR A 14 -20.44 1.89 3.19
CA THR A 14 -19.87 0.70 3.86
C THR A 14 -18.53 0.25 3.28
N THR A 15 -18.09 0.78 2.14
CA THR A 15 -16.75 0.48 1.59
C THR A 15 -15.67 1.43 2.09
N LEU A 16 -16.01 2.51 2.81
CA LEU A 16 -15.01 3.46 3.35
C LEU A 16 -14.27 2.96 4.60
N SER A 17 -14.63 1.79 5.16
CA SER A 17 -13.96 1.23 6.34
C SER A 17 -12.80 0.27 6.04
N LEU A 18 -12.34 0.17 4.78
CA LEU A 18 -11.11 -0.55 4.43
C LEU A 18 -10.06 0.40 3.88
N VAL A 19 -9.53 1.30 4.72
CA VAL A 19 -8.32 2.07 4.39
C VAL A 19 -7.11 1.13 4.48
N SER A 20 -6.98 0.26 3.49
CA SER A 20 -5.68 -0.28 3.07
C SER A 20 -5.09 0.81 2.18
N ALA A 21 -4.36 1.76 2.76
CA ALA A 21 -3.82 2.88 2.00
C ALA A 21 -2.63 2.38 1.15
N SER A 22 -2.92 1.88 -0.04
CA SER A 22 -1.94 1.85 -1.12
C SER A 22 -1.86 3.26 -1.71
N ILE A 23 -0.64 3.80 -1.80
CA ILE A 23 -0.39 5.13 -2.36
C ILE A 23 0.34 4.94 -3.69
N PHE A 24 -0.21 5.49 -4.75
CA PHE A 24 0.45 5.55 -6.05
C PHE A 24 1.22 6.85 -6.15
N VAL A 25 2.53 6.76 -6.36
CA VAL A 25 3.40 7.93 -6.50
C VAL A 25 4.01 7.94 -7.89
N PRO A 26 3.83 9.01 -8.67
CA PRO A 26 4.49 9.14 -9.96
C PRO A 26 6.00 9.22 -9.77
N VAL A 27 6.75 8.52 -10.63
CA VAL A 27 8.21 8.43 -10.57
C VAL A 27 8.83 8.54 -11.95
N GLU A 28 10.10 8.90 -11.97
CA GLU A 28 10.90 8.78 -13.18
C GLU A 28 11.19 7.30 -13.46
N THR A 29 11.01 6.92 -14.72
CA THR A 29 11.35 5.59 -15.21
C THR A 29 12.63 5.67 -16.04
N VAL A 30 13.60 4.83 -15.70
CA VAL A 30 14.89 4.75 -16.38
C VAL A 30 15.00 3.42 -17.10
N GLU A 31 15.50 3.44 -18.33
CA GLU A 31 15.85 2.23 -19.06
C GLU A 31 17.31 1.87 -18.76
N ASN A 32 17.54 0.66 -18.28
CA ASN A 32 18.88 0.14 -18.03
C ASN A 32 18.98 -1.28 -18.61
N ASN A 33 19.88 -1.44 -19.59
CA ASN A 33 20.10 -2.70 -20.30
C ASN A 33 18.80 -3.33 -20.86
N GLY A 34 17.93 -2.52 -21.47
CA GLY A 34 16.65 -2.97 -22.04
C GLY A 34 15.56 -3.29 -21.01
N THR A 35 15.81 -3.01 -19.73
CA THR A 35 14.83 -3.19 -18.65
C THR A 35 14.38 -1.83 -18.14
N LEU A 36 13.07 -1.59 -18.16
CA LEU A 36 12.47 -0.41 -17.53
C LEU A 36 12.50 -0.57 -16.00
N GLN A 37 12.91 0.49 -15.32
CA GLN A 37 13.01 0.51 -13.87
C GLN A 37 12.46 1.82 -13.31
N CYS A 38 11.82 1.76 -12.15
CA CYS A 38 11.35 2.92 -11.41
C CYS A 38 12.45 3.44 -10.50
N GLN A 39 12.68 4.75 -10.50
CA GLN A 39 13.56 5.40 -9.54
C GLN A 39 12.74 6.00 -8.39
N PHE A 40 12.92 5.47 -7.19
CA PHE A 40 12.22 5.95 -6.00
C PHE A 40 13.12 5.92 -4.77
N PHE A 41 13.27 7.08 -4.11
CA PHE A 41 13.96 7.23 -2.81
C PHE A 41 15.31 6.50 -2.72
N ASN A 42 16.22 6.78 -3.67
CA ASN A 42 17.56 6.16 -3.84
C ASN A 42 17.58 4.66 -4.18
N ALA A 43 16.44 4.06 -4.50
CA ALA A 43 16.36 2.71 -5.03
C ALA A 43 15.94 2.73 -6.50
N THR A 44 16.53 1.81 -7.26
CA THR A 44 16.04 1.45 -8.58
C THR A 44 15.34 0.10 -8.48
N ILE A 45 14.11 0.03 -8.96
CA ILE A 45 13.24 -1.15 -8.85
C ILE A 45 12.82 -1.54 -10.26
N SER A 46 13.14 -2.77 -10.68
CA SER A 46 12.75 -3.25 -12.00
C SER A 46 11.23 -3.31 -12.16
N ASN A 47 10.74 -3.08 -13.37
CA ASN A 47 9.30 -3.17 -13.67
C ASN A 47 8.69 -4.49 -13.18
N GLY A 48 7.53 -4.43 -12.52
CA GLY A 48 6.83 -5.58 -11.95
C GLY A 48 7.50 -6.18 -10.71
N SER A 49 8.63 -5.63 -10.25
CA SER A 49 9.31 -6.10 -9.04
C SER A 49 8.84 -5.35 -7.81
N ILE A 50 8.95 -6.03 -6.66
CA ILE A 50 8.63 -5.49 -5.34
C ILE A 50 9.90 -5.37 -4.52
N LYS A 51 10.09 -4.22 -3.88
CA LYS A 51 11.16 -3.98 -2.92
C LYS A 51 10.57 -3.72 -1.53
N LEU A 52 11.07 -4.44 -0.54
CA LEU A 52 10.63 -4.37 0.85
C LEU A 52 11.64 -3.55 1.66
N PHE A 53 11.14 -2.66 2.51
CA PHE A 53 11.94 -1.79 3.36
C PHE A 53 11.65 -2.06 4.84
N GLU A 54 12.69 -1.91 5.66
CA GLU A 54 12.58 -1.95 7.13
C GLU A 54 12.13 -0.59 7.67
N LYS A 55 12.81 0.48 7.21
CA LYS A 55 12.62 1.86 7.67
C LYS A 55 12.62 2.81 6.47
N PRO A 56 11.49 3.45 6.15
CA PRO A 56 10.14 3.19 6.69
C PRO A 56 9.68 1.74 6.37
N CYS A 57 8.79 1.17 7.21
CA CYS A 57 8.29 -0.20 7.03
C CYS A 57 7.25 -0.23 5.90
N ILE A 58 7.72 -0.35 4.66
CA ILE A 58 6.90 -0.26 3.45
C ILE A 58 7.32 -1.31 2.42
N SER A 59 6.38 -1.62 1.52
CA SER A 59 6.60 -2.33 0.27
C SER A 59 6.43 -1.36 -0.88
N ILE A 60 7.30 -1.44 -1.89
CA ILE A 60 7.26 -0.61 -3.08
C ILE A 60 7.20 -1.53 -4.30
N SER A 61 6.12 -1.44 -5.08
CA SER A 61 5.98 -2.11 -6.37
C SER A 61 6.19 -1.12 -7.51
N CYS A 62 6.99 -1.49 -8.50
CA CYS A 62 7.25 -0.65 -9.66
C CYS A 62 6.31 -0.97 -10.82
N HIS A 63 5.56 0.04 -11.29
CA HIS A 63 4.74 0.00 -12.49
C HIS A 63 5.36 0.93 -13.54
N ALA A 64 6.45 0.49 -14.17
CA ALA A 64 7.22 1.36 -15.07
C ALA A 64 6.46 1.74 -16.35
N ASN A 65 5.47 0.94 -16.75
CA ASN A 65 4.64 1.24 -17.92
C ASN A 65 3.69 2.44 -17.67
N SER A 66 3.25 2.64 -16.43
CA SER A 66 2.40 3.77 -16.03
C SER A 66 3.19 4.91 -15.38
N GLY A 67 4.51 4.74 -15.19
CA GLY A 67 5.37 5.76 -14.60
C GLY A 67 5.10 6.00 -13.12
N GLU A 68 4.71 4.96 -12.38
CA GLU A 68 4.34 5.07 -10.98
C GLU A 68 4.91 3.93 -10.14
N VAL A 69 5.03 4.17 -8.83
CA VAL A 69 5.24 3.12 -7.84
C VAL A 69 4.02 3.02 -6.92
N GLU A 70 3.63 1.80 -6.61
CA GLU A 70 2.64 1.53 -5.57
C GLU A 70 3.37 1.31 -4.25
N LEU A 71 3.00 2.10 -3.24
CA LEU A 71 3.52 2.03 -1.89
C LEU A 71 2.47 1.43 -0.97
N ASP A 72 2.82 0.31 -0.35
CA ASP A 72 2.03 -0.30 0.72
C ASP A 72 2.76 -0.13 2.04
N GLY A 73 2.07 0.44 3.03
CA GLY A 73 2.58 0.62 4.39
C GLY A 73 1.80 -0.16 5.42
N CYS A 74 2.30 -0.15 6.65
CA CYS A 74 1.52 -0.68 7.77
C CYS A 74 0.27 0.18 8.00
N ARG A 75 -0.87 -0.47 8.26
CA ARG A 75 -2.08 0.23 8.72
C ARG A 75 -1.82 0.88 10.09
N PRO A 76 -2.41 2.05 10.38
CA PRO A 76 -2.33 2.63 11.71
C PRO A 76 -3.00 1.69 12.72
N THR A 77 -2.29 1.35 13.80
CA THR A 77 -2.85 0.61 14.94
C THR A 77 -3.42 1.58 15.96
N MET A 78 -4.49 1.18 16.67
CA MET A 78 -5.03 1.99 17.79
C MET A 78 -3.99 2.16 18.92
N ASN A 79 -3.06 1.21 19.05
CA ASN A 79 -1.95 1.28 19.99
C ASN A 79 -0.62 1.44 19.22
N PRO A 80 0.01 2.63 19.24
CA PRO A 80 1.29 2.88 18.57
C PRO A 80 2.47 2.17 19.26
N TRP A 81 2.28 1.52 20.40
CA TRP A 81 3.34 0.76 21.08
C TRP A 81 3.44 -0.71 20.60
N LEU A 82 2.58 -1.13 19.67
CA LEU A 82 2.54 -2.50 19.13
C LEU A 82 3.51 -2.76 17.95
N TYR A 83 4.48 -1.89 17.67
CA TYR A 83 5.39 -2.12 16.55
C TYR A 83 6.19 -3.42 16.74
N SER A 84 6.13 -4.29 15.72
CA SER A 84 6.80 -5.58 15.71
C SER A 84 8.28 -5.41 15.37
N SER A 85 9.15 -6.18 16.03
CA SER A 85 10.61 -6.20 15.81
C SER A 85 11.03 -6.95 14.54
N GLY A 86 10.23 -6.90 13.47
CA GLY A 86 10.54 -7.58 12.22
C GLY A 86 11.51 -6.78 11.34
N ASN A 87 12.26 -7.47 10.49
CA ASN A 87 13.31 -6.85 9.66
C ASN A 87 12.78 -6.16 8.38
N TYR A 88 11.66 -6.57 7.79
CA TYR A 88 11.15 -5.98 6.53
C TYR A 88 9.63 -6.10 6.45
N TYR A 89 8.96 -5.26 5.65
CA TYR A 89 7.52 -5.38 5.41
C TYR A 89 7.18 -6.79 4.90
N PRO A 90 6.09 -7.43 5.35
CA PRO A 90 5.11 -6.97 6.34
C PRO A 90 5.51 -7.26 7.80
N LYS A 91 6.66 -7.90 8.07
CA LYS A 91 7.06 -8.36 9.40
C LYS A 91 7.38 -7.22 10.38
N CYS A 92 7.84 -6.07 9.87
CA CYS A 92 8.05 -4.86 10.67
C CYS A 92 6.72 -4.14 11.03
N CYS A 93 5.58 -4.58 10.47
CA CYS A 93 4.27 -4.11 10.92
C CYS A 93 3.84 -4.81 12.20
N SER A 94 3.09 -4.11 13.06
CA SER A 94 2.36 -4.71 14.17
C SER A 94 1.49 -5.87 13.71
N LYS A 95 1.25 -6.86 14.58
CA LYS A 95 0.30 -7.95 14.29
C LYS A 95 -1.02 -7.35 13.81
N ASN A 96 -1.50 -7.79 12.64
CA ASN A 96 -2.73 -7.34 11.97
C ASN A 96 -2.71 -5.94 11.33
N ALA A 97 -1.53 -5.30 11.23
CA ALA A 97 -1.39 -3.97 10.62
C ALA A 97 -0.95 -4.03 9.15
N THR A 98 -1.40 -5.01 8.38
CA THR A 98 -1.02 -5.16 6.95
C THR A 98 -2.28 -5.20 6.07
N ARG A 99 -2.11 -4.96 4.77
CA ARG A 99 -3.20 -5.01 3.77
C ARG A 99 -3.94 -6.35 3.78
N ASP A 100 -3.20 -7.45 3.87
CA ASP A 100 -3.72 -8.81 3.74
C ASP A 100 -4.35 -9.36 5.03
N THR A 101 -4.19 -8.68 6.18
CA THR A 101 -4.83 -9.15 7.41
C THR A 101 -6.24 -8.56 7.54
N PRO A 102 -7.29 -9.38 7.69
CA PRO A 102 -8.63 -8.86 7.97
C PRO A 102 -8.64 -8.11 9.31
N THR A 103 -9.34 -6.97 9.34
CA THR A 103 -9.65 -6.19 10.54
C THR A 103 -10.67 -6.93 11.41
N ASN A 104 -10.34 -8.13 11.88
CA ASN A 104 -11.14 -8.76 12.92
C ASN A 104 -10.79 -8.09 14.25
N SER A 105 -11.57 -7.05 14.53
CA SER A 105 -11.80 -6.45 15.83
C SER A 105 -12.26 -7.52 16.81
N GLU A 106 -11.46 -7.75 17.84
CA GLU A 106 -11.87 -8.35 19.11
C GLU A 106 -11.88 -7.25 20.17
#